data_AF-A0A851XWZ1-F1
#
_entry.id   AF-A0A851XWZ1-F1
#
_cell.length_a   1.000
_cell.length_b   1.000
_cell.length_c   1.000
_cell.angle_alpha   90.00
_cell.angle_beta   90.00
_cell.angle_gamma   90.00
#
_symmetry.space_group_name_H-M   'P 1'
#
loop_
_entity.id
_entity.type
_entity.pdbx_description
1 polymer ?
#
loop_
_entity_poly.entity_id
_entity_poly.type
_entity_poly.pdbx_seq_one_letter_code
_entity_poly.pdbx_strand_id
1 'polypeptide(L)'
;DLLLSNSCIPFLGSAEGLDFRTLLLDEERGRLLIGAKDHIFLLNLVDLNKNVNKVKCANFIRVLQPYNRTHVYVCGTGAFHPLCGYIELG
;
A
#
# COMPACT_ATOMS: atom_id res chain seq x y z
N ASP A 1 18.97 18.49 -7.84
CA ASP A 1 18.26 17.27 -8.26
C ASP A 1 18.42 16.14 -7.24
N LEU A 2 17.32 15.78 -6.57
CA LEU A 2 17.28 14.73 -5.53
C LEU A 2 17.65 13.33 -6.09
N LEU A 3 17.43 13.11 -7.38
CA LEU A 3 17.86 11.89 -8.09
C LEU A 3 19.38 11.84 -8.33
N LEU A 4 20.03 13.00 -8.45
CA LEU A 4 21.49 13.11 -8.63
C LEU A 4 22.25 13.00 -7.30
N SER A 5 21.58 13.18 -6.16
CA SER A 5 22.19 13.05 -4.83
C SER A 5 22.03 11.66 -4.19
N ASN A 6 21.47 10.67 -4.92
CA ASN A 6 21.08 9.35 -4.39
C ASN A 6 20.22 9.41 -3.12
N SER A 7 19.58 10.54 -2.83
CA SER A 7 18.81 10.74 -1.60
C SER A 7 17.34 10.34 -1.75
N CYS A 8 16.92 9.88 -2.93
CA CYS A 8 15.57 9.39 -3.19
C CYS A 8 15.62 8.12 -4.02
N ILE A 9 14.89 7.09 -3.59
CA ILE A 9 14.65 5.88 -4.36
C ILE A 9 13.26 6.01 -4.99
N PRO A 10 13.15 6.18 -6.31
CA PRO A 10 11.84 6.25 -6.95
C PRO A 10 11.17 4.87 -6.90
N PHE A 11 9.94 4.85 -6.39
CA PHE A 11 9.06 3.71 -6.58
C PHE A 11 8.43 3.84 -7.97
N LEU A 12 8.92 3.07 -8.93
CA LEU A 12 8.46 3.12 -10.32
C LEU A 12 7.04 2.58 -10.51
N GLY A 13 6.49 1.89 -9.48
CA GLY A 13 5.12 1.40 -9.49
C GLY A 13 4.85 0.36 -10.59
N SER A 14 3.67 -0.27 -10.51
CA SER A 14 3.09 -1.01 -11.64
C SER A 14 2.66 0.00 -12.71
N ALA A 15 2.95 -0.25 -13.98
CA ALA A 15 2.65 0.62 -15.13
C ALA A 15 1.15 0.94 -15.38
N GLU A 16 0.26 0.61 -14.46
CA GLU A 16 -1.18 0.82 -14.58
C GLU A 16 -1.65 1.89 -13.60
N GLY A 17 -1.72 3.15 -14.07
CA GLY A 17 -2.52 4.23 -13.49
C GLY A 17 -2.73 4.17 -11.97
N LEU A 18 -1.65 4.21 -11.20
CA LEU A 18 -1.71 4.04 -9.75
C LEU A 18 -2.16 5.34 -9.08
N ASP A 19 -3.47 5.46 -8.87
CA ASP A 19 -4.07 6.48 -8.01
C ASP A 19 -3.81 6.12 -6.54
N PHE A 20 -2.58 6.33 -6.09
CA PHE A 20 -2.19 6.15 -4.69
C PHE A 20 -2.95 7.15 -3.83
N ARG A 21 -3.79 6.65 -2.92
CA ARG A 21 -4.69 7.51 -2.12
C ARG A 21 -4.49 7.40 -0.63
N THR A 22 -4.01 6.26 -0.18
CA THR A 22 -3.92 5.95 1.24
C THR A 22 -2.55 5.36 1.53
N LEU A 23 -1.95 5.83 2.61
CA LEU A 23 -0.62 5.45 3.06
C LEU A 23 -0.73 5.06 4.52
N LEU A 24 -0.15 3.91 4.86
CA LEU A 24 -0.05 3.46 6.24
C LEU A 24 1.38 3.01 6.49
N LEU A 25 2.07 3.73 7.37
CA LEU A 25 3.41 3.39 7.82
C LEU A 25 3.33 2.43 9.00
N ASP A 26 4.03 1.30 8.89
CA ASP A 26 4.23 0.35 9.98
C ASP A 26 5.72 0.33 10.33
N GLU A 27 6.09 1.15 11.31
CA GLU A 27 7.46 1.28 11.78
C GLU A 27 7.95 0.03 12.53
N GLU A 28 7.07 -0.64 13.28
CA GLU A 28 7.44 -1.85 14.05
C GLU A 28 7.93 -2.97 13.11
N ARG A 29 7.28 -3.11 11.95
CA ARG A 29 7.59 -4.19 10.98
C ARG A 29 8.49 -3.73 9.84
N GLY A 30 8.82 -2.44 9.77
CA GLY A 30 9.64 -1.87 8.71
C GLY A 30 8.94 -1.86 7.34
N ARG A 31 7.62 -1.66 7.31
CA ARG A 31 6.81 -1.76 6.08
C ARG A 31 5.99 -0.51 5.82
N LEU A 32 5.82 -0.17 4.55
CA LEU A 32 4.93 0.87 4.08
C LEU A 32 3.81 0.23 3.25
N LEU A 33 2.57 0.42 3.69
CA LEU A 33 1.39 0.01 2.96
C LEU A 33 0.85 1.18 2.15
N ILE A 34 0.54 0.92 0.88
CA ILE A 34 -0.02 1.92 -0.02
C ILE A 34 -1.30 1.36 -0.64
N GLY A 35 -2.43 2.00 -0.35
CA GLY A 35 -3.70 1.71 -1.00
C GLY A 35 -3.87 2.56 -2.25
N ALA A 36 -4.06 1.88 -3.38
CA ALA A 36 -4.28 2.49 -4.68
C ALA A 36 -5.62 2.02 -5.28
N LYS A 37 -5.82 2.33 -6.56
CA LYS A 37 -6.88 1.72 -7.35
C LYS A 37 -6.59 0.22 -7.55
N ASP A 38 -7.55 -0.62 -7.15
CA ASP A 38 -7.57 -2.08 -7.31
C ASP A 38 -6.48 -2.86 -6.56
N HIS A 39 -5.51 -2.16 -5.94
CA HIS A 39 -4.33 -2.79 -5.37
C HIS A 39 -3.91 -2.14 -4.06
N ILE A 40 -3.39 -2.99 -3.16
CA ILE A 40 -2.60 -2.58 -2.01
C ILE A 40 -1.18 -3.07 -2.21
N PHE A 41 -0.23 -2.15 -2.08
CA PHE A 41 1.20 -2.42 -2.14
C PHE A 41 1.74 -2.52 -0.72
N LEU A 42 2.54 -3.56 -0.47
CA LEU A 42 3.31 -3.71 0.75
C LEU A 42 4.79 -3.56 0.37
N LEU A 43 5.40 -2.47 0.80
CA LEU A 43 6.77 -2.09 0.46
C LEU A 43 7.66 -2.17 1.71
N ASN A 44 8.93 -2.48 1.51
CA ASN A 44 9.94 -2.47 2.57
C ASN A 44 10.52 -1.05 2.72
N LEU A 45 10.69 -0.56 3.95
CA LEU A 45 11.21 0.79 4.20
C LEU A 45 12.70 0.96 3.84
N VAL A 46 13.46 -0.13 3.76
CA VAL A 46 14.88 -0.10 3.37
C VAL A 46 15.04 -0.03 1.85
N ASP A 47 14.21 -0.76 1.12
CA ASP A 47 14.20 -0.74 -0.35
C ASP A 47 12.78 -1.02 -0.86
N LEU A 48 12.14 0.04 -1.37
CA LEU A 48 10.76 0.01 -1.86
C LEU A 48 10.59 -0.91 -3.08
N ASN A 49 11.66 -1.24 -3.81
CA ASN A 49 11.60 -2.11 -4.98
C ASN A 49 11.91 -3.58 -4.64
N LYS A 50 12.34 -3.86 -3.40
CA LYS A 50 12.66 -5.21 -2.94
C LYS A 50 11.40 -5.93 -2.46
N ASN A 51 11.07 -7.06 -3.11
CA ASN A 51 9.93 -7.93 -2.75
C ASN A 51 8.58 -7.19 -2.68
N VAL A 52 8.24 -6.43 -3.74
CA VAL A 52 6.96 -5.72 -3.83
C VAL A 52 5.80 -6.72 -3.85
N ASN A 53 5.11 -6.85 -2.72
CA ASN A 53 3.91 -7.66 -2.61
C ASN A 53 2.68 -6.81 -2.97
N LYS A 54 1.84 -7.34 -3.85
CA LYS A 54 0.62 -6.68 -4.33
C LYS A 54 -0.58 -7.53 -3.99
N VAL A 55 -1.52 -6.98 -3.24
CA VAL A 55 -2.80 -7.60 -2.94
C VAL A 55 -3.85 -6.99 -3.86
N LYS A 56 -4.54 -7.81 -4.65
CA LYS A 56 -5.68 -7.38 -5.47
C LYS A 56 -6.89 -7.17 -4.57
N CYS A 57 -7.58 -6.04 -4.72
CA CYS A 57 -8.72 -5.65 -3.91
C CYS A 57 -9.84 -5.06 -4.78
N ALA A 58 -10.96 -4.70 -4.15
CA ALA A 58 -12.13 -4.15 -4.82
C ALA A 58 -12.01 -2.63 -5.05
N ASN A 59 -11.76 -2.20 -6.29
CA ASN A 59 -11.77 -0.80 -6.72
C ASN A 59 -10.91 0.12 -5.82
N PHE A 60 -11.34 1.36 -5.58
CA PHE A 60 -10.50 2.37 -4.94
C PHE A 60 -10.43 2.13 -3.43
N ILE A 61 -9.23 1.83 -2.93
CA ILE A 61 -8.98 1.77 -1.48
C ILE A 61 -9.06 3.18 -0.90
N ARG A 62 -9.88 3.32 0.13
CA ARG A 62 -10.16 4.60 0.82
C ARG A 62 -9.77 4.57 2.28
N VAL A 63 -9.72 3.40 2.89
CA VAL A 63 -9.38 3.22 4.30
C VAL A 63 -8.33 2.13 4.41
N LEU A 64 -7.23 2.46 5.07
CA LEU A 64 -6.17 1.57 5.50
C LEU A 64 -5.86 1.95 6.94
N GLN A 65 -6.19 1.08 7.89
CA GLN A 65 -6.05 1.39 9.31
C GLN A 65 -5.55 0.16 10.09
N PRO A 66 -4.61 0.32 11.03
CA PRO A 66 -4.21 -0.77 11.91
C PRO A 66 -5.42 -1.26 12.72
N TYR A 67 -5.66 -2.57 12.71
CA TYR A 67 -6.75 -3.19 13.47
C TYR A 67 -6.21 -3.90 14.70
N ASN A 68 -5.21 -4.77 14.51
CA ASN A 68 -4.51 -5.43 15.58
C ASN A 68 -3.02 -5.59 15.20
N ARG A 69 -2.22 -6.25 16.04
CA ARG A 69 -0.79 -6.42 15.77
C ARG A 69 -0.50 -7.18 14.47
N THR A 70 -1.41 -8.01 13.99
CA THR A 70 -1.21 -8.91 12.83
C THR A 70 -2.10 -8.58 11.64
N HIS A 71 -3.10 -7.71 11.79
CA HIS A 71 -4.12 -7.42 10.79
C HIS A 71 -4.32 -5.92 10.61
N VAL A 72 -4.53 -5.56 9.35
CA VAL A 72 -4.92 -4.22 8.93
C VAL A 72 -6.34 -4.28 8.42
N TYR A 73 -7.15 -3.31 8.84
CA TYR A 73 -8.49 -3.11 8.32
C TYR A 73 -8.42 -2.28 7.04
N VAL A 74 -9.14 -2.75 6.02
CA VAL A 74 -9.15 -2.17 4.69
C VAL A 74 -10.58 -1.99 4.23
N CYS A 75 -10.90 -0.82 3.66
CA CYS A 75 -12.14 -0.62 2.91
C CYS A 75 -11.90 0.04 1.56
N GLY A 76 -12.64 -0.43 0.56
CA GLY A 76 -12.69 0.13 -0.79
C GLY A 76 -14.10 0.45 -1.25
N THR A 77 -14.22 1.17 -2.36
CA THR A 77 -15.54 1.61 -2.88
C THR A 77 -16.33 0.52 -3.61
N GLY A 78 -15.69 -0.58 -4.01
CA GLY A 78 -16.33 -1.75 -4.63
C GLY A 78 -17.40 -1.45 -5.69
N ALA A 79 -17.15 -0.52 -6.62
CA ALA A 79 -18.11 -0.11 -7.66
C ALA A 79 -19.49 0.32 -7.09
N PHE A 80 -19.48 1.31 -6.19
CA PHE A 80 -20.65 1.81 -5.46
C PHE A 80 -21.20 0.86 -4.39
N HIS A 81 -20.52 -0.26 -4.14
CA HIS A 81 -20.79 -1.16 -3.04
C HIS A 81 -19.55 -1.22 -2.13
N PRO A 82 -19.49 -0.43 -1.04
CA PRO A 82 -18.30 -0.39 -0.20
C PRO A 82 -18.06 -1.77 0.43
N LEU A 83 -16.85 -2.27 0.26
CA LEU A 83 -16.43 -3.56 0.82
C LEU A 83 -15.28 -3.34 1.77
N CYS A 84 -15.33 -4.05 2.89
CA CYS A 84 -14.30 -4.02 3.91
C CYS A 84 -13.81 -5.42 4.22
N GLY A 85 -12.56 -5.51 4.67
CA GLY A 85 -11.93 -6.76 5.03
C GLY A 85 -10.67 -6.55 5.85
N TYR A 86 -10.06 -7.65 6.24
CA TYR A 86 -8.81 -7.65 7.00
C TYR A 86 -7.70 -8.27 6.15
N ILE A 87 -6.54 -7.64 6.17
CA ILE A 87 -5.32 -8.18 5.57
C ILE A 87 -4.38 -8.60 6.68
N GLU A 88 -4.00 -9.87 6.67
CA GLU A 88 -2.97 -10.39 7.56
C GLU A 88 -1.58 -9.92 7.09
N LEU A 89 -0.83 -9.33 8.01
CA LEU A 89 0.52 -8.81 7.75
C LEU A 89 1.63 -9.84 8.03
N GLY A 90 1.33 -10.99 8.66
CA GLY A 90 2.32 -12.02 9.02
C GLY A 90 3.31 -11.51 10.06
#